data_AF-A0A7C9VMW2-F1
#
_entry.id   AF-A0A7C9VMW2-F1
#
_cell.length_a   1.000
_cell.length_b   1.000
_cell.length_c   1.000
_cell.angle_alpha   90.00
_cell.angle_beta   90.00
_cell.angle_gamma   90.00
#
_symmetry.space_group_name_H-M   'P 1'
#
loop_
_entity.id
_entity.type
_entity.pdbx_description
1 polymer ?
#
loop_
_entity_poly.entity_id
_entity_poly.type
_entity_poly.pdbx_seq_one_letter_code
_entity_poly.pdbx_strand_id
1 'polypeptide(L)'
;MCGIAGFVANPARRSAADKMRAVAKAMDFSLEHRGPDGHDVWIDDDAGIALVHRRLAIVDLSPAGHQPMHSADGRYIISYNGEVYSHLAIRADLEAAGHQFRGHSDTEVIIEAVAKYGIAATASRLIGMFAFAIWDRKDRTLTLVRDRLGIKPVYWMHTDGLFAFASELKALRQHPDWTPRIRSIWFAVHTVFRATFPVQRFGLSFDAPVLTSVDPWALALSVAAAVA
;
A
#
# COMPACT_ATOMS: atom_id res chain seq x y z
N MET A 1 10.20 6.77 12.20
CA MET A 1 9.90 6.56 10.75
C MET A 1 8.48 6.05 10.67
N CYS A 2 7.57 6.63 9.89
CA CYS A 2 6.17 6.20 9.81
C CYS A 2 5.99 4.69 9.64
N GLY A 3 4.92 4.11 10.18
CA GLY A 3 4.54 2.70 10.02
C GLY A 3 3.30 2.54 9.13
N ILE A 4 3.33 1.56 8.23
CA ILE A 4 2.15 1.16 7.44
C ILE A 4 1.78 -0.28 7.77
N ALA A 5 0.48 -0.58 7.78
CA ALA A 5 -0.05 -1.92 7.93
C ALA A 5 -1.42 -2.02 7.26
N GLY A 6 -1.91 -3.24 7.04
CA GLY A 6 -3.24 -3.44 6.53
C GLY A 6 -3.47 -4.86 6.06
N PHE A 7 -4.71 -5.14 5.68
CA PHE A 7 -5.09 -6.43 5.13
C PHE A 7 -6.35 -6.32 4.29
N VAL A 8 -6.48 -7.23 3.32
CA VAL A 8 -7.69 -7.47 2.54
C VAL A 8 -8.12 -8.92 2.75
N ALA A 9 -9.39 -9.12 3.08
CA ALA A 9 -10.01 -10.41 3.30
C ALA A 9 -11.09 -10.69 2.25
N ASN A 10 -11.21 -11.95 1.86
CA ASN A 10 -12.25 -12.42 0.95
C ASN A 10 -13.64 -12.15 1.57
N PRO A 11 -14.61 -11.64 0.80
CA PRO A 11 -15.99 -11.45 1.23
C PRO A 11 -16.62 -12.63 1.98
N ALA A 12 -16.34 -13.86 1.55
CA ALA A 12 -16.87 -15.10 2.12
C ALA A 12 -16.24 -15.46 3.48
N ARG A 13 -15.09 -14.86 3.80
CA ARG A 13 -14.38 -15.00 5.06
C ARG A 13 -14.40 -13.72 5.89
N ARG A 14 -15.24 -12.74 5.52
CA ARG A 14 -15.44 -11.52 6.31
C ARG A 14 -15.82 -11.91 7.73
N SER A 15 -14.93 -11.62 8.66
CA SER A 15 -15.29 -11.59 10.07
C SER A 15 -16.28 -10.44 10.28
N ALA A 16 -17.09 -10.49 11.34
CA ALA A 16 -17.90 -9.33 11.73
C ALA A 16 -17.05 -8.04 11.74
N ALA A 17 -17.61 -6.92 11.32
CA ALA A 17 -16.90 -5.62 11.21
C ALA A 17 -16.08 -5.28 12.48
N ASP A 18 -16.62 -5.60 13.66
CA ASP A 18 -15.94 -5.42 14.95
C ASP A 18 -14.61 -6.18 15.06
N LYS A 19 -14.52 -7.39 14.48
CA LYS A 19 -13.30 -8.18 14.46
C LYS A 19 -12.25 -7.57 13.54
N MET A 20 -12.62 -7.11 12.35
CA MET A 20 -11.69 -6.41 11.45
C MET A 20 -11.13 -5.15 12.11
N ARG A 21 -12.00 -4.35 12.73
CA ARG A 21 -11.61 -3.14 13.46
C ARG A 21 -10.68 -3.45 14.63
N ALA A 22 -10.95 -4.51 15.40
CA ALA A 22 -10.09 -4.92 16.50
C ALA A 22 -8.69 -5.33 16.01
N VAL A 23 -8.61 -6.13 14.94
CA VAL A 23 -7.33 -6.52 14.33
C VAL A 23 -6.57 -5.31 13.82
N ALA A 24 -7.22 -4.42 13.07
CA ALA A 24 -6.57 -3.23 12.52
C ALA A 24 -6.03 -2.30 13.63
N LYS A 25 -6.79 -2.13 14.73
CA LYS A 25 -6.32 -1.38 15.92
C LYS A 25 -5.14 -2.07 16.63
N ALA A 26 -5.12 -3.39 16.69
CA ALA A 26 -3.99 -4.12 17.27
C ALA A 26 -2.72 -3.96 16.41
N MET A 27 -2.85 -4.05 15.08
CA MET A 27 -1.77 -3.76 14.13
C MET A 27 -1.26 -2.32 14.31
N ASP A 28 -2.17 -1.36 14.40
CA ASP A 28 -1.89 0.04 14.66
C ASP A 28 -1.08 0.25 15.95
N PHE A 29 -1.57 -0.23 17.08
CA PHE A 29 -0.90 -0.12 18.38
C PHE A 29 0.50 -0.74 18.37
N SER A 30 0.66 -1.88 17.71
CA SER A 30 1.97 -2.54 17.60
C SER A 30 3.02 -1.71 16.85
N LEU A 31 2.61 -0.70 16.07
CA LEU A 31 3.49 0.17 15.30
C LEU A 31 3.69 1.57 15.92
N GLU A 32 3.19 1.80 17.13
CA GLU A 32 3.27 3.10 17.82
C GLU A 32 4.69 3.69 17.85
N HIS A 33 5.70 2.87 18.17
CA HIS A 33 7.11 3.30 18.25
C HIS A 33 7.68 3.82 16.93
N ARG A 34 7.04 3.50 15.79
CA ARG A 34 7.46 3.99 14.47
C ARG A 34 7.02 5.43 14.24
N GLY A 35 5.81 5.76 14.68
CA GLY A 35 5.15 7.04 14.42
C GLY A 35 4.29 7.48 15.61
N PRO A 36 4.90 8.12 16.62
CA PRO A 36 4.19 8.58 17.82
C PRO A 36 3.38 9.87 17.60
N ASP A 37 3.59 10.60 16.50
CA ASP A 37 3.02 11.94 16.30
C ASP A 37 1.58 11.91 15.77
N GLY A 38 1.14 10.78 15.23
CA GLY A 38 -0.22 10.61 14.73
C GLY A 38 -0.50 9.19 14.28
N HIS A 39 -1.76 8.82 14.21
CA HIS A 39 -2.18 7.51 13.77
C HIS A 39 -3.61 7.55 13.25
N ASP A 40 -3.92 6.68 12.29
CA ASP A 40 -5.29 6.45 11.87
C ASP A 40 -5.47 5.06 11.23
N VAL A 41 -6.72 4.61 11.22
CA VAL A 41 -7.16 3.35 10.65
C VAL A 41 -8.36 3.59 9.75
N TRP A 42 -8.18 3.35 8.46
CA TRP A 42 -9.26 3.35 7.48
C TRP A 42 -9.75 1.92 7.22
N ILE A 43 -11.08 1.72 7.23
CA ILE A 43 -11.71 0.41 7.04
C ILE A 43 -12.88 0.57 6.08
N ASP A 44 -12.98 -0.35 5.13
CA ASP A 44 -14.17 -0.56 4.30
C ASP A 44 -14.63 -2.01 4.49
N ASP A 45 -15.68 -2.17 5.32
CA ASP A 45 -16.22 -3.46 5.72
C ASP A 45 -16.86 -4.22 4.52
N ASP A 46 -17.41 -3.46 3.55
CA ASP A 46 -18.01 -4.03 2.36
C ASP A 46 -16.96 -4.61 1.41
N ALA A 47 -15.82 -3.94 1.30
CA ALA A 47 -14.68 -4.42 0.53
C ALA A 47 -13.75 -5.38 1.31
N GLY A 48 -13.90 -5.50 2.63
CA GLY A 48 -13.08 -6.38 3.45
C GLY A 48 -11.63 -5.88 3.59
N ILE A 49 -11.39 -4.57 3.51
CA ILE A 49 -10.06 -3.95 3.52
C ILE A 49 -9.88 -3.08 4.78
N ALA A 50 -8.67 -3.14 5.36
CA ALA A 50 -8.21 -2.19 6.35
C ALA A 50 -6.82 -1.64 5.97
N LEU A 51 -6.64 -0.32 6.11
CA LEU A 51 -5.37 0.37 5.99
C LEU A 51 -5.05 1.08 7.31
N VAL A 52 -3.82 0.94 7.76
CA VAL A 52 -3.31 1.47 9.02
C VAL A 52 -2.10 2.34 8.72
N HIS A 53 -2.02 3.48 9.41
CA HIS A 53 -0.87 4.36 9.32
C HIS A 53 -0.47 4.92 10.70
N ARG A 54 0.83 4.92 10.98
CA ARG A 54 1.48 5.56 12.12
C ARG A 54 2.43 6.61 11.61
N ARG A 55 2.30 7.85 12.05
CA ARG A 55 3.02 9.01 11.51
C ARG A 55 4.15 9.44 12.43
N LEU A 56 5.35 9.57 11.88
CA LEU A 56 6.39 10.44 12.42
C LEU A 56 6.43 11.67 11.52
N ALA A 57 6.02 12.82 12.04
CA ALA A 57 5.90 14.06 11.27
C ALA A 57 7.29 14.68 11.06
N ILE A 58 7.82 14.59 9.83
CA ILE A 58 9.16 15.12 9.48
C ILE A 58 9.05 16.25 8.44
N VAL A 59 8.43 15.99 7.29
CA VAL A 59 8.40 16.94 6.15
C VAL A 59 7.24 17.92 6.27
N ASP A 60 6.02 17.39 6.33
CA ASP A 60 4.82 18.16 6.59
C ASP A 60 4.41 17.89 8.04
N LEU A 61 4.35 18.93 8.87
CA LEU A 61 3.91 18.85 10.27
C LEU A 61 2.41 19.14 10.42
N SER A 62 1.76 19.63 9.36
CA SER A 62 0.36 20.01 9.38
C SER A 62 -0.57 18.78 9.38
N PRO A 63 -1.86 18.98 9.69
CA PRO A 63 -2.89 17.96 9.51
C PRO A 63 -3.08 17.52 8.04
N ALA A 64 -2.59 18.28 7.05
CA ALA A 64 -2.75 17.92 5.64
C ALA A 64 -1.97 16.64 5.26
N GLY A 65 -0.96 16.27 6.05
CA GLY A 65 -0.23 15.01 5.89
C GLY A 65 -0.85 13.80 6.62
N HIS A 66 -2.10 13.88 7.06
CA HIS A 66 -2.77 12.78 7.75
C HIS A 66 -3.04 11.62 6.78
N GLN A 67 -2.90 10.40 7.28
CA GLN A 67 -3.04 9.17 6.51
C GLN A 67 -3.73 8.09 7.35
N PRO A 68 -4.49 7.16 6.75
CA PRO A 68 -4.64 6.93 5.31
C PRO A 68 -5.28 8.09 4.54
N MET A 69 -4.66 8.50 3.43
CA MET A 69 -5.05 9.71 2.69
C MET A 69 -5.90 9.36 1.47
N HIS A 70 -6.93 10.18 1.22
CA HIS A 70 -7.80 10.06 0.04
C HIS A 70 -7.34 10.95 -1.11
N SER A 71 -7.45 10.45 -2.34
CA SER A 71 -7.32 11.27 -3.55
C SER A 71 -8.43 12.32 -3.61
N ALA A 72 -8.22 13.39 -4.37
CA ALA A 72 -9.18 14.47 -4.57
C ALA A 72 -10.48 13.97 -5.22
N ASP A 73 -10.40 12.97 -6.10
CA ASP A 73 -11.56 12.29 -6.71
C ASP A 73 -12.20 11.22 -5.81
N GLY A 74 -11.61 10.94 -4.63
CA GLY A 74 -12.08 9.97 -3.66
C GLY A 74 -11.95 8.50 -4.09
N ARG A 75 -11.35 8.21 -5.26
CA ARG A 75 -11.17 6.84 -5.77
C ARG A 75 -10.10 6.06 -5.01
N TYR A 76 -9.00 6.71 -4.67
CA TYR A 76 -7.83 6.06 -4.08
C TYR A 76 -7.69 6.39 -2.60
N ILE A 77 -7.14 5.44 -1.84
CA ILE A 77 -6.74 5.61 -0.43
C ILE A 77 -5.31 5.08 -0.28
N ILE A 78 -4.41 5.89 0.29
CA ILE A 78 -2.99 5.53 0.44
C ILE A 78 -2.55 5.52 1.91
N SER A 79 -1.71 4.56 2.27
CA SER A 79 -0.90 4.56 3.48
C SER A 79 0.58 4.44 3.07
N TYR A 80 1.39 5.42 3.43
CA TYR A 80 2.73 5.66 2.90
C TYR A 80 3.75 5.88 4.02
N ASN A 81 4.87 5.18 3.93
CA ASN A 81 6.05 5.39 4.75
C ASN A 81 7.24 5.64 3.83
N GLY A 82 7.71 6.88 3.77
CA GLY A 82 8.82 7.20 2.91
C GLY A 82 9.16 8.67 2.86
N GLU A 83 10.04 8.97 1.93
CA GLU A 83 10.31 10.30 1.41
C GLU A 83 10.57 10.20 -0.09
N VAL A 84 9.80 10.93 -0.90
CA VAL A 84 9.99 11.01 -2.36
C VAL A 84 10.62 12.35 -2.69
N TYR A 85 11.90 12.34 -3.06
CA TYR A 85 12.67 13.53 -3.44
C TYR A 85 12.22 14.14 -4.76
N SER A 86 11.66 13.34 -5.67
CA SER A 86 11.11 13.85 -6.94
C SER A 86 9.73 14.52 -6.81
N HIS A 87 9.17 14.65 -5.60
CA HIS A 87 7.80 15.11 -5.41
C HIS A 87 7.57 16.56 -5.90
N LEU A 88 8.54 17.46 -5.77
CA LEU A 88 8.39 18.85 -6.24
C LEU A 88 8.26 18.94 -7.76
N ALA A 89 9.01 18.14 -8.51
CA ALA A 89 8.91 18.09 -9.96
C ALA A 89 7.56 17.51 -10.41
N ILE A 90 7.12 16.43 -9.78
CA ILE A 90 5.81 15.81 -10.07
C ILE A 90 4.66 16.77 -9.70
N ARG A 91 4.80 17.50 -8.59
CA ARG A 91 3.86 18.54 -8.17
C ARG A 91 3.72 19.62 -9.24
N ALA A 92 4.83 20.14 -9.74
CA ALA A 92 4.82 21.16 -10.80
C ALA A 92 4.09 20.66 -12.07
N ASP A 93 4.34 19.41 -12.49
CA ASP A 93 3.62 18.81 -13.62
C ASP A 93 2.10 18.72 -13.37
N LEU A 94 1.69 18.41 -12.13
CA LEU A 94 0.29 18.30 -11.74
C LEU A 94 -0.39 19.68 -11.69
N GLU A 95 0.27 20.68 -11.12
CA GLU A 95 -0.19 22.08 -11.06
C GLU A 95 -0.33 22.67 -12.47
N ALA A 96 0.66 22.46 -13.33
CA ALA A 96 0.63 22.88 -14.73
C ALA A 96 -0.56 22.28 -15.50
N ALA A 97 -1.02 21.11 -15.09
CA ALA A 97 -2.16 20.44 -15.65
C ALA A 97 -3.47 20.66 -14.85
N GLY A 98 -3.51 21.71 -14.02
CA GLY A 98 -4.70 22.25 -13.37
C GLY A 98 -5.04 21.66 -12.00
N HIS A 99 -4.19 20.81 -11.42
CA HIS A 99 -4.45 20.23 -10.10
C HIS A 99 -4.20 21.26 -8.98
N GLN A 100 -5.06 21.26 -7.95
CA GLN A 100 -4.94 22.12 -6.77
C GLN A 100 -4.65 21.27 -5.53
N PHE A 101 -3.50 21.51 -4.90
CA PHE A 101 -3.06 20.78 -3.71
C PHE A 101 -3.66 21.36 -2.44
N ARG A 102 -4.00 20.48 -1.49
CA ARG A 102 -4.49 20.86 -0.14
C ARG A 102 -3.33 21.19 0.80
N GLY A 103 -2.16 20.59 0.59
CA GLY A 103 -0.99 20.75 1.43
C GLY A 103 0.34 20.65 0.70
N HIS A 104 1.37 20.25 1.44
CA HIS A 104 2.75 20.15 0.93
C HIS A 104 3.35 18.76 1.13
N SER A 105 2.56 17.79 1.61
CA SER A 105 2.98 16.41 1.77
C SER A 105 3.30 15.76 0.42
N ASP A 106 4.43 15.06 0.36
CA ASP A 106 4.78 14.17 -0.75
C ASP A 106 3.73 13.08 -0.99
N THR A 107 3.02 12.65 0.05
CA THR A 107 1.93 11.67 -0.03
C THR A 107 0.80 12.16 -0.93
N GLU A 108 0.45 13.45 -0.83
CA GLU A 108 -0.58 14.05 -1.68
C GLU A 108 -0.13 14.05 -3.15
N VAL A 109 1.12 14.43 -3.41
CA VAL A 109 1.70 14.37 -4.77
C VAL A 109 1.61 12.95 -5.34
N ILE A 110 1.94 11.92 -4.55
CA ILE A 110 1.92 10.53 -5.00
C ILE A 110 0.50 10.09 -5.34
N ILE A 111 -0.47 10.29 -4.44
CA ILE A 111 -1.83 9.78 -4.68
C ILE A 111 -2.52 10.49 -5.84
N GLU A 112 -2.26 11.79 -6.03
CA GLU A 112 -2.81 12.56 -7.16
C GLU A 112 -2.10 12.22 -8.48
N ALA A 113 -0.80 11.94 -8.45
CA ALA A 113 -0.10 11.39 -9.60
C ALA A 113 -0.67 10.02 -9.99
N VAL A 114 -0.99 9.15 -9.02
CA VAL A 114 -1.67 7.88 -9.29
C VAL A 114 -3.04 8.11 -9.92
N ALA A 115 -3.83 9.05 -9.41
CA ALA A 115 -5.15 9.34 -9.96
C ALA A 115 -5.07 9.81 -11.42
N LYS A 116 -4.05 10.61 -11.76
CA LYS A 116 -3.87 11.17 -13.10
C LYS A 116 -3.18 10.24 -14.10
N TYR A 117 -2.09 9.60 -13.69
CA TYR A 117 -1.19 8.86 -14.59
C TYR A 117 -1.27 7.33 -14.41
N GLY A 118 -1.92 6.86 -13.35
CA GLY A 118 -1.93 5.46 -12.94
C GLY A 118 -0.71 5.05 -12.13
N ILE A 119 -0.84 3.97 -11.34
CA ILE A 119 0.16 3.52 -10.37
C ILE A 119 1.52 3.26 -11.02
N ALA A 120 1.51 2.57 -12.15
CA ALA A 120 2.68 2.18 -12.91
C ALA A 120 3.52 3.39 -13.37
N ALA A 121 2.89 4.33 -14.08
CA ALA A 121 3.55 5.52 -14.59
C ALA A 121 4.00 6.46 -13.47
N THR A 122 3.27 6.49 -12.34
CA THR A 122 3.72 7.22 -11.16
C THR A 122 4.96 6.58 -10.54
N ALA A 123 4.94 5.26 -10.31
CA ALA A 123 6.04 4.54 -9.65
C ALA A 123 7.38 4.70 -10.40
N SER A 124 7.37 4.75 -11.73
CA SER A 124 8.59 4.94 -12.53
C SER A 124 9.22 6.34 -12.32
N ARG A 125 8.41 7.36 -12.00
CA ARG A 125 8.83 8.75 -11.73
C ARG A 125 9.30 8.99 -10.29
N LEU A 126 9.06 8.05 -9.36
CA LEU A 126 9.43 8.23 -7.96
C LEU A 126 10.93 8.01 -7.76
N ILE A 127 11.59 9.00 -7.17
CA ILE A 127 12.98 8.94 -6.70
C ILE A 127 12.96 9.20 -5.20
N GLY A 128 13.40 8.23 -4.40
CA GLY A 128 13.38 8.33 -2.95
C GLY A 128 13.42 6.97 -2.26
N MET A 129 13.14 6.98 -0.97
CA MET A 129 13.04 5.80 -0.13
C MET A 129 11.61 5.68 0.40
N PHE A 130 10.83 4.72 -0.10
CA PHE A 130 9.41 4.66 0.18
C PHE A 130 8.85 3.25 0.14
N ALA A 131 7.77 3.08 0.88
CA ALA A 131 6.85 1.98 0.76
C ALA A 131 5.43 2.52 0.94
N PHE A 132 4.50 2.12 0.07
CA PHE A 132 3.10 2.47 0.25
C PHE A 132 2.15 1.36 -0.17
N ALA A 133 0.99 1.38 0.48
CA ALA A 133 -0.19 0.63 0.12
C ALA A 133 -1.23 1.59 -0.42
N ILE A 134 -1.77 1.30 -1.60
CA ILE A 134 -2.83 2.10 -2.22
C ILE A 134 -4.02 1.21 -2.58
N TRP A 135 -5.21 1.59 -2.10
CA TRP A 135 -6.47 0.94 -2.39
C TRP A 135 -7.20 1.71 -3.49
N ASP A 136 -7.57 1.02 -4.56
CA ASP A 136 -8.48 1.51 -5.58
C ASP A 136 -9.91 1.06 -5.25
N ARG A 137 -10.77 2.00 -4.87
CA ARG A 137 -12.17 1.69 -4.52
C ARG A 137 -13.00 1.24 -5.71
N LYS A 138 -12.68 1.71 -6.91
CA LYS A 138 -13.43 1.37 -8.11
C LYS A 138 -13.16 -0.07 -8.51
N ASP A 139 -11.88 -0.43 -8.56
CA ASP A 139 -11.43 -1.75 -9.03
C ASP A 139 -11.22 -2.75 -7.88
N ARG A 140 -11.52 -2.35 -6.64
CA ARG A 140 -11.37 -3.13 -5.40
C ARG A 140 -10.01 -3.79 -5.25
N THR A 141 -8.97 -3.01 -5.55
CA THR A 141 -7.62 -3.49 -5.71
C THR A 141 -6.68 -2.84 -4.70
N LEU A 142 -5.98 -3.65 -3.91
CA LEU A 142 -4.90 -3.20 -3.04
C LEU A 142 -3.57 -3.36 -3.77
N THR A 143 -2.79 -2.30 -3.95
CA THR A 143 -1.45 -2.36 -4.54
C THR A 143 -0.39 -1.98 -3.50
N LEU A 144 0.68 -2.77 -3.42
CA LEU A 144 1.87 -2.45 -2.62
C LEU A 144 3.02 -2.03 -3.54
N VAL A 145 3.65 -0.90 -3.24
CA VAL A 145 4.81 -0.39 -3.97
C VAL A 145 5.93 -0.11 -2.99
N ARG A 146 7.16 -0.46 -3.37
CA ARG A 146 8.38 -0.25 -2.58
C ARG A 146 9.44 0.39 -3.47
N ASP A 147 10.35 1.14 -2.85
CA ASP A 147 11.50 1.71 -3.54
C ASP A 147 12.44 0.63 -4.10
N ARG A 148 13.26 1.05 -5.07
CA ARG A 148 14.11 0.15 -5.87
C ARG A 148 15.08 -0.69 -5.04
N LEU A 149 15.58 -0.12 -3.94
CA LEU A 149 16.56 -0.77 -3.07
C LEU A 149 15.90 -1.45 -1.87
N GLY A 150 14.59 -1.32 -1.71
CA GLY A 150 13.86 -1.82 -0.58
C GLY A 150 14.28 -1.17 0.74
N ILE A 151 14.57 0.13 0.76
CA ILE A 151 14.99 0.84 1.97
C ILE A 151 13.89 0.83 3.03
N LYS A 152 12.63 1.10 2.64
CA LYS A 152 11.50 1.06 3.59
C LYS A 152 10.95 -0.36 3.70
N PRO A 153 10.88 -0.96 4.90
CA PRO A 153 10.49 -2.36 5.04
C PRO A 153 8.98 -2.55 4.78
N VAL A 154 8.66 -3.65 4.09
CA VAL A 154 7.31 -4.19 3.96
C VAL A 154 7.42 -5.71 4.05
N TYR A 155 6.76 -6.26 5.06
CA TYR A 155 6.51 -7.68 5.23
C TYR A 155 5.07 -7.97 4.83
N TRP A 156 4.80 -9.18 4.38
CA TRP A 156 3.45 -9.60 4.04
C TRP A 156 3.23 -11.08 4.38
N MET A 157 1.97 -11.44 4.53
CA MET A 157 1.51 -12.82 4.65
C MET A 157 0.30 -13.03 3.74
N HIS A 158 0.14 -14.27 3.27
CA HIS A 158 -1.00 -14.67 2.47
C HIS A 158 -1.47 -16.05 2.91
N THR A 159 -2.76 -16.18 3.16
CA THR A 159 -3.46 -17.44 3.47
C THR A 159 -4.70 -17.53 2.57
N ASP A 160 -5.45 -18.63 2.63
CA ASP A 160 -6.69 -18.76 1.83
C ASP A 160 -7.68 -17.66 2.17
N GLY A 161 -7.82 -16.70 1.25
CA GLY A 161 -8.75 -15.58 1.36
C GLY A 161 -8.28 -14.44 2.25
N LEU A 162 -6.99 -14.31 2.55
CA LEU A 162 -6.44 -13.17 3.27
C LEU A 162 -5.07 -12.79 2.71
N PHE A 163 -4.88 -11.50 2.47
CA PHE A 163 -3.58 -10.91 2.25
C PHE A 163 -3.36 -9.79 3.28
N ALA A 164 -2.26 -9.84 4.03
CA ALA A 164 -1.92 -8.81 5.02
C ALA A 164 -0.48 -8.32 4.83
N PHE A 165 -0.24 -7.05 5.15
CA PHE A 165 1.07 -6.41 5.03
C PHE A 165 1.35 -5.51 6.24
N ALA A 166 2.64 -5.30 6.53
CA ALA A 166 3.08 -4.34 7.54
C ALA A 166 4.54 -3.96 7.39
N SER A 167 4.93 -2.81 7.96
CA SER A 167 6.34 -2.43 8.04
C SER A 167 7.18 -3.29 9.00
N GLU A 168 6.56 -3.99 9.95
CA GLU A 168 7.22 -4.89 10.90
C GLU A 168 6.40 -6.17 11.08
N LEU A 169 7.09 -7.31 11.23
CA LEU A 169 6.45 -8.62 11.43
C LEU A 169 5.50 -8.66 12.63
N LYS A 170 5.77 -7.88 13.69
CA LYS A 170 4.97 -7.87 14.91
C LYS A 170 3.55 -7.34 14.72
N ALA A 171 3.33 -6.52 13.70
CA ALA A 171 1.99 -6.11 13.29
C ALA A 171 1.24 -7.25 12.60
N LEU A 172 1.90 -8.01 11.72
CA LEU A 172 1.28 -9.19 11.11
C LEU A 172 0.87 -10.25 12.15
N ARG A 173 1.65 -10.39 13.24
CA ARG A 173 1.34 -11.29 14.37
C ARG A 173 0.02 -10.97 15.08
N GLN A 174 -0.53 -9.76 14.89
CA GLN A 174 -1.81 -9.37 15.47
C GLN A 174 -3.00 -9.95 14.69
N HIS A 175 -2.79 -10.45 13.47
CA HIS A 175 -3.84 -11.09 12.70
C HIS A 175 -4.07 -12.53 13.19
N PRO A 176 -5.32 -12.99 13.46
CA PRO A 176 -5.60 -14.33 13.96
C PRO A 176 -5.06 -15.46 13.07
N ASP A 177 -5.07 -15.25 11.76
CA ASP A 177 -4.55 -16.21 10.77
C ASP A 177 -3.01 -16.18 10.63
N TRP A 178 -2.30 -15.43 11.48
CA TRP A 178 -0.85 -15.42 11.47
C TRP A 178 -0.29 -16.82 11.75
N THR A 179 0.58 -17.29 10.86
CA THR A 179 1.36 -18.50 11.08
C THR A 179 2.84 -18.16 10.97
N PRO A 180 3.70 -18.57 11.93
CA PRO A 180 5.13 -18.27 11.93
C PRO A 180 5.89 -19.18 10.94
N ARG A 181 5.44 -19.22 9.68
CA ARG A 181 6.07 -19.99 8.61
C ARG A 181 6.69 -19.03 7.60
N ILE A 182 8.01 -18.93 7.62
CA ILE A 182 8.74 -18.23 6.57
C ILE A 182 8.91 -19.22 5.42
N ARG A 183 8.33 -18.92 4.26
CA ARG A 183 8.72 -19.64 3.03
C ARG A 183 10.14 -19.17 2.69
N SER A 184 11.10 -20.10 2.65
CA SER A 184 12.44 -19.79 2.15
C SER A 184 12.35 -19.57 0.64
N ILE A 185 12.04 -18.34 0.23
CA ILE A 185 12.33 -17.89 -1.13
C ILE A 185 13.68 -17.16 -1.06
N TRP A 186 14.73 -17.93 -1.28
CA TRP A 186 15.95 -17.38 -1.87
C TRP A 186 15.58 -17.04 -3.33
N PHE A 187 15.92 -15.82 -3.79
CA PHE A 187 15.56 -15.21 -5.09
C PHE A 187 14.19 -14.50 -5.18
N ALA A 188 14.19 -13.20 -4.86
CA ALA A 188 13.77 -12.13 -5.78
C ALA A 188 14.03 -10.77 -5.08
N VAL A 189 15.27 -10.32 -5.14
CA VAL A 189 15.59 -8.91 -4.93
C VAL A 189 15.02 -8.16 -6.14
N HIS A 190 14.33 -7.06 -5.89
CA HIS A 190 13.65 -6.17 -6.85
C HIS A 190 12.27 -6.65 -7.30
N THR A 191 11.33 -5.70 -7.31
CA THR A 191 10.17 -5.53 -8.21
C THR A 191 8.87 -5.30 -7.45
N VAL A 192 8.15 -4.26 -7.89
CA VAL A 192 6.75 -3.97 -7.60
C VAL A 192 5.96 -5.28 -7.66
N PHE A 193 5.49 -5.78 -6.52
CA PHE A 193 4.64 -6.96 -6.52
C PHE A 193 3.30 -6.59 -7.10
N ARG A 194 2.82 -7.35 -8.11
CA ARG A 194 1.49 -7.38 -8.74
C ARG A 194 0.69 -8.60 -8.24
N ALA A 195 0.06 -8.57 -7.07
CA ALA A 195 -0.96 -9.56 -6.64
C ALA A 195 -2.36 -9.28 -7.28
N THR A 196 -2.50 -9.62 -8.56
CA THR A 196 -3.82 -9.59 -9.19
C THR A 196 -4.64 -10.80 -8.74
N PHE A 197 -5.66 -10.63 -7.91
CA PHE A 197 -6.58 -11.69 -7.48
C PHE A 197 -7.89 -11.67 -8.28
N PRO A 198 -8.00 -11.99 -9.57
CA PRO A 198 -9.30 -12.11 -10.20
C PRO A 198 -10.14 -13.13 -9.42
N VAL A 199 -11.23 -12.71 -8.77
CA VAL A 199 -12.20 -13.71 -8.36
C VAL A 199 -12.97 -14.11 -9.60
N GLN A 200 -12.51 -15.22 -10.12
CA GLN A 200 -13.32 -16.39 -10.41
C GLN A 200 -12.29 -17.50 -10.71
N ARG A 201 -12.54 -18.70 -10.17
CA ARG A 201 -11.71 -19.91 -10.18
C ARG A 201 -10.53 -19.96 -9.19
N PHE A 202 -10.77 -20.73 -8.13
CA PHE A 202 -9.77 -21.38 -7.28
C PHE A 202 -8.86 -22.27 -8.13
N GLY A 203 -7.58 -21.93 -8.17
CA GLY A 203 -6.53 -22.72 -8.80
C GLY A 203 -5.25 -21.91 -8.89
N LEU A 204 -4.26 -22.26 -8.05
CA LEU A 204 -2.89 -21.76 -8.20
C LEU A 204 -2.37 -22.20 -9.58
N SER A 205 -2.20 -21.27 -10.52
CA SER A 205 -1.26 -21.46 -11.63
C SER A 205 -0.10 -20.49 -11.46
N PHE A 206 1.11 -21.03 -11.38
CA PHE A 206 2.35 -20.29 -11.52
C PHE A 206 2.70 -20.19 -13.00
N ASP A 207 1.80 -19.69 -13.84
CA ASP A 207 2.15 -19.38 -15.23
C ASP A 207 2.65 -17.94 -15.28
N ALA A 208 3.86 -17.74 -14.74
CA ALA A 208 4.66 -16.60 -15.11
C ALA A 208 5.36 -16.95 -16.42
N PRO A 209 5.13 -16.24 -17.55
CA PRO A 209 6.21 -16.10 -18.49
C PRO A 209 7.30 -15.34 -17.74
N VAL A 210 8.43 -16.01 -17.48
CA VAL A 210 9.65 -15.30 -17.14
C VAL A 210 9.92 -14.38 -18.32
N LEU A 211 9.57 -13.10 -18.19
CA LEU A 211 10.01 -12.07 -19.11
C LEU A 211 11.51 -11.88 -18.85
N THR A 212 12.30 -12.68 -19.57
CA THR A 212 13.76 -12.61 -19.62
C THR A 212 14.29 -11.37 -20.37
N SER A 213 13.43 -10.40 -20.70
CA SER A 213 13.89 -9.17 -21.36
C SER A 213 14.24 -8.11 -20.32
N VAL A 214 15.54 -7.97 -20.11
CA VAL A 214 16.23 -6.79 -19.60
C VAL A 214 15.77 -5.55 -20.37
N ASP A 215 14.75 -4.88 -19.84
CA ASP A 215 14.56 -3.46 -20.08
C ASP A 215 14.57 -2.76 -18.70
N PRO A 216 15.68 -2.08 -18.34
CA PRO A 216 15.78 -1.31 -17.09
C PRO A 216 14.74 -0.19 -16.95
N TRP A 217 14.01 0.12 -18.03
CA TRP A 217 13.12 1.28 -18.14
C TRP A 217 11.62 0.94 -18.11
N ALA A 218 11.23 -0.34 -18.17
CA ALA A 218 9.82 -0.77 -18.19
C ALA A 218 9.30 -1.13 -16.76
N LEU A 219 9.12 -0.13 -15.89
CA LEU A 219 8.65 -0.32 -14.51
C LEU A 219 7.15 -0.02 -14.36
N ALA A 220 6.31 -0.99 -14.71
CA ALA A 220 4.86 -0.85 -14.63
C ALA A 220 4.13 -2.20 -14.66
N LEU A 221 3.93 -2.86 -13.51
CA LEU A 221 3.11 -4.07 -13.42
C LEU A 221 2.12 -3.97 -12.23
N SER A 222 0.81 -3.93 -12.54
CA SER A 222 -0.33 -3.56 -11.69
C SER A 222 -0.98 -4.66 -10.82
N VAL A 223 -0.73 -4.82 -9.52
CA VAL A 223 -1.58 -5.67 -8.63
C VAL A 223 -3.07 -5.38 -8.88
N ALA A 224 -3.91 -6.36 -9.22
CA ALA A 224 -5.37 -6.19 -9.30
C ALA A 224 -6.11 -7.24 -8.47
N ALA A 225 -6.26 -7.05 -7.17
CA ALA A 225 -7.17 -7.90 -6.41
C ALA A 225 -8.57 -7.73 -7.01
N ALA A 226 -9.10 -8.72 -7.69
CA ALA A 226 -10.52 -8.80 -7.91
C ALA A 226 -11.18 -9.60 -6.79
N VAL A 227 -12.49 -9.43 -6.72
CA VAL A 227 -13.38 -9.91 -5.68
C VAL A 227 -14.65 -10.34 -6.41
N ALA A 228 -15.16 -11.53 -6.14
CA ALA A 228 -16.39 -12.13 -6.66
C ALA A 228 -16.79 -13.27 -5.72
#